data_AF-A0A4Z0QHP6-F1
#
_entry.id   AF-A0A4Z0QHP6-F1
#
_cell.length_a   1.000
_cell.length_b   1.000
_cell.length_c   1.000
_cell.angle_alpha   90.00
_cell.angle_beta   90.00
_cell.angle_gamma   90.00
#
_symmetry.space_group_name_H-M   'P 1'
#
loop_
_entity.id
_entity.type
_entity.pdbx_description
1 polymer ?
#
loop_
_entity_poly.entity_id
_entity_poly.type
_entity_poly.pdbx_seq_one_letter_code
_entity_poly.pdbx_strand_id
1 'polypeptide(L)'
;MFSLLSLRAAWLFSGACLLFPGSQLTAPSEAGTLVIRQGGIYTGSYRSTDSAVPCIRIMTTEPVTLRGCQLAGAGNLIDVPNGGADLTVEHCTGIGLRPSRDQTARGHFIEINSARSLRLLNNSFAHTTGIAVYQWSGDGSATQTLQILRNTGRSIDSRYRDGGGTTASFISLNQVHGVANVEIAWNQVVNEPDNSLVEDNINIYNSSGTAQSPMRIHDNYVQGAYPYPATAPKFSGTGLITDGDQASVLTATGYIDAYQNQFVSTCNSAMNIAGGHHVRFNNNRMVTSGLLPNGQKLNATYCGIAVFNFYQQAVFGSHQVDGNVMGMVKWGANNPFPDRNDNGDYGFQIHTNTQHLPNPITLQTEQAEWTRWVSKLQQNGVHLGPGFQPAAVAQRP
;
A
#
# COMPACT_ATOMS: atom_id res chain seq x y z
N MET A 1 -59.40 -18.54 -53.21
CA MET A 1 -59.46 -17.73 -51.98
C MET A 1 -58.74 -18.50 -50.89
N PHE A 2 -57.59 -17.98 -50.41
CA PHE A 2 -56.84 -18.33 -49.17
C PHE A 2 -56.38 -19.81 -48.99
N SER A 3 -55.22 -20.17 -48.45
CA SER A 3 -54.02 -19.47 -47.97
C SER A 3 -52.90 -20.51 -47.81
N LEU A 4 -51.65 -20.06 -47.90
CA LEU A 4 -50.42 -20.80 -47.63
C LEU A 4 -50.29 -21.26 -46.16
N LEU A 5 -49.53 -22.34 -45.93
CA LEU A 5 -48.58 -22.43 -44.82
C LEU A 5 -47.52 -23.52 -45.09
N SER A 6 -46.31 -23.08 -45.47
CA SER A 6 -45.09 -23.87 -45.55
C SER A 6 -44.40 -23.88 -44.18
N LEU A 7 -44.17 -25.04 -43.58
CA LEU A 7 -43.25 -25.19 -42.44
C LEU A 7 -41.81 -25.19 -42.95
N ARG A 8 -41.01 -24.20 -42.54
CA ARG A 8 -39.55 -24.22 -42.60
C ARG A 8 -39.00 -24.71 -41.26
N ALA A 9 -38.25 -25.81 -41.27
CA ALA A 9 -37.47 -26.26 -40.13
C ALA A 9 -36.16 -25.44 -40.07
N ALA A 10 -35.97 -24.69 -38.99
CA ALA A 10 -34.73 -23.98 -38.70
C ALA A 10 -33.80 -24.91 -37.88
N TRP A 11 -32.61 -25.16 -38.42
CA TRP A 11 -31.53 -25.83 -37.70
C TRP A 11 -30.88 -24.86 -36.71
N LEU A 12 -31.05 -25.12 -35.42
CA LEU A 12 -30.31 -24.48 -34.33
C LEU A 12 -28.92 -25.14 -34.23
N PHE A 13 -27.89 -24.45 -34.69
CA PHE A 13 -26.51 -24.77 -34.33
C PHE A 13 -26.25 -24.27 -32.90
N SER A 14 -26.34 -25.18 -31.93
CA SER A 14 -25.83 -24.95 -30.58
C SER A 14 -24.30 -24.94 -30.62
N GLY A 15 -23.72 -23.73 -30.66
CA GLY A 15 -22.28 -23.52 -30.48
C GLY A 15 -21.88 -23.85 -29.05
N ALA A 16 -21.33 -25.03 -28.84
CA ALA A 16 -20.65 -25.39 -27.60
C ALA A 16 -19.39 -24.52 -27.48
N CYS A 17 -19.43 -23.51 -26.61
CA CYS A 17 -18.22 -22.83 -26.13
C CYS A 17 -17.39 -23.85 -25.34
N LEU A 18 -16.36 -24.39 -25.99
CA LEU A 18 -15.30 -25.14 -25.33
C LEU A 18 -14.50 -24.16 -24.46
N LEU A 19 -14.87 -24.07 -23.18
CA LEU A 19 -14.05 -23.46 -22.15
C LEU A 19 -12.84 -24.38 -21.93
N PHE A 20 -11.70 -24.05 -22.54
CA PHE A 20 -10.44 -24.69 -22.18
C PHE A 20 -10.11 -24.32 -20.73
N PRO A 21 -9.94 -25.30 -19.81
CA PRO A 21 -9.39 -25.01 -18.50
C PRO A 21 -7.98 -24.45 -18.73
N GLY A 22 -7.74 -23.22 -18.27
CA GLY A 22 -6.41 -22.62 -18.33
C GLY A 22 -5.40 -23.57 -17.70
N SER A 23 -4.43 -24.03 -18.48
CA SER A 23 -3.37 -24.93 -18.04
C SER A 23 -2.65 -24.32 -16.84
N GLN A 24 -2.76 -24.97 -15.68
CA GLN A 24 -1.97 -24.63 -14.51
C GLN A 24 -0.52 -25.04 -14.79
N LEU A 25 0.36 -24.07 -14.98
CA LEU A 25 1.79 -24.33 -15.18
C LEU A 25 2.47 -24.37 -13.81
N THR A 26 3.05 -25.51 -13.45
CA THR A 26 4.07 -25.59 -12.40
C THR A 26 5.43 -25.34 -13.04
N ALA A 27 5.97 -24.14 -12.85
CA ALA A 27 7.35 -23.85 -13.26
C ALA A 27 8.35 -24.61 -12.35
N PRO A 28 9.56 -24.94 -12.84
CA PRO A 28 10.56 -25.64 -12.05
C PRO A 28 11.06 -24.80 -10.87
N SER A 29 11.30 -25.46 -9.74
CA SER A 29 11.95 -24.84 -8.58
C SER A 29 13.47 -24.87 -8.73
N GLU A 30 14.11 -23.71 -8.72
CA GLU A 30 15.58 -23.56 -8.70
C GLU A 30 16.00 -23.11 -7.29
N ALA A 31 16.79 -23.93 -6.59
CA ALA A 31 17.27 -23.64 -5.22
C ALA A 31 16.16 -23.25 -4.21
N GLY A 32 14.95 -23.79 -4.36
CA GLY A 32 13.80 -23.48 -3.50
C GLY A 32 12.97 -22.26 -3.94
N THR A 33 13.37 -21.56 -5.01
CA THR A 33 12.59 -20.48 -5.64
C THR A 33 11.80 -21.02 -6.84
N LEU A 34 10.52 -20.64 -6.94
CA LEU A 34 9.78 -20.80 -8.21
C LEU A 34 10.25 -19.73 -9.21
N VAL A 35 10.83 -20.12 -10.34
CA VAL A 35 11.24 -19.17 -11.39
C VAL A 35 10.25 -19.20 -12.55
N ILE A 36 9.47 -18.13 -12.71
CA ILE A 36 8.46 -17.99 -13.76
C ILE A 36 9.09 -17.35 -15.00
N ARG A 37 9.17 -18.10 -16.09
CA ARG A 37 9.76 -17.65 -17.37
C ARG A 37 8.74 -17.50 -18.51
N GLN A 38 7.49 -17.89 -18.27
CA GLN A 38 6.40 -17.86 -19.24
C GLN A 38 5.16 -17.25 -18.59
N GLY A 39 4.36 -16.55 -19.39
CA GLY A 39 3.08 -16.02 -18.96
C GLY A 39 2.12 -17.14 -18.52
N GLY A 40 1.14 -16.78 -17.71
CA GLY A 40 0.15 -17.73 -17.21
C GLY A 40 -0.32 -17.44 -15.79
N ILE A 41 -1.17 -18.35 -15.29
CA ILE A 41 -1.72 -18.29 -13.94
C ILE A 41 -1.00 -19.32 -13.08
N TYR A 42 -0.44 -18.86 -11.97
CA TYR A 42 0.31 -19.66 -11.00
C TYR A 42 -0.39 -19.61 -9.64
N THR A 43 -0.47 -20.76 -8.99
CA THR A 43 -1.07 -20.94 -7.66
C THR A 43 -0.15 -21.85 -6.83
N GLY A 44 -0.31 -21.92 -5.51
CA GLY A 44 0.43 -22.88 -4.68
C GLY A 44 1.01 -22.30 -3.39
N SER A 45 1.77 -23.11 -2.67
CA SER A 45 2.46 -22.70 -1.44
C SER A 45 3.96 -22.71 -1.65
N TYR A 46 4.62 -21.60 -1.35
CA TYR A 46 6.04 -21.38 -1.62
C TYR A 46 6.73 -20.85 -0.37
N ARG A 47 7.88 -21.44 -0.02
CA ARG A 47 8.58 -21.11 1.21
C ARG A 47 10.08 -21.02 0.99
N SER A 48 10.69 -19.96 1.51
CA SER A 48 12.15 -19.77 1.55
C SER A 48 12.61 -19.37 2.96
N THR A 49 13.68 -20.00 3.45
CA THR A 49 14.29 -19.67 4.75
C THR A 49 15.59 -18.90 4.65
N ASP A 50 16.10 -18.65 3.45
CA ASP A 50 17.31 -17.86 3.24
C ASP A 50 16.92 -16.42 2.87
N SER A 51 17.43 -15.44 3.61
CA SER A 51 17.22 -14.01 3.34
C SER A 51 17.69 -13.56 1.96
N ALA A 52 18.56 -14.32 1.29
CA ALA A 52 19.01 -14.02 -0.08
C ALA A 52 18.16 -14.68 -1.19
N VAL A 53 17.18 -15.51 -0.84
CA VAL A 53 16.44 -16.35 -1.80
C VAL A 53 14.95 -16.03 -1.72
N PRO A 54 14.32 -15.54 -2.80
CA PRO A 54 12.90 -15.25 -2.78
C PRO A 54 12.04 -16.52 -2.90
N CYS A 55 10.75 -16.43 -2.55
CA CYS A 55 9.83 -17.57 -2.77
C CYS A 55 9.53 -17.74 -4.26
N ILE A 56 9.24 -16.64 -4.96
CA ILE A 56 8.92 -16.60 -6.38
C ILE A 56 9.79 -15.52 -7.05
N ARG A 57 10.35 -15.84 -8.21
CA ARG A 57 11.03 -14.89 -9.09
C ARG A 57 10.35 -14.84 -10.47
N ILE A 58 9.99 -13.65 -10.94
CA ILE A 58 9.40 -13.43 -12.26
C ILE A 58 10.49 -12.97 -13.24
N MET A 59 10.68 -13.73 -14.33
CA MET A 59 11.74 -13.54 -15.33
C MET A 59 11.16 -13.44 -16.76
N THR A 60 9.93 -12.93 -16.89
CA THR A 60 9.24 -12.78 -18.18
C THR A 60 8.48 -11.46 -18.24
N THR A 61 8.27 -10.96 -19.46
CA THR A 61 7.40 -9.81 -19.76
C THR A 61 6.03 -10.23 -20.27
N GLU A 62 5.79 -11.53 -20.44
CA GLU A 62 4.47 -12.07 -20.71
C GLU A 62 3.55 -11.88 -19.49
N PRO A 63 2.23 -11.74 -19.67
CA PRO A 63 1.31 -11.56 -18.54
C PRO A 63 1.36 -12.72 -17.54
N VAL A 64 1.62 -12.40 -16.27
CA VAL A 64 1.65 -13.36 -15.17
C VAL A 64 0.56 -13.01 -14.15
N THR A 65 -0.17 -14.02 -13.70
CA THR A 65 -1.07 -13.92 -12.55
C THR A 65 -0.65 -14.87 -11.45
N LEU A 66 -0.32 -14.35 -10.28
CA LEU A 66 -0.21 -15.13 -9.05
C LEU A 66 -1.56 -15.08 -8.33
N ARG A 67 -2.22 -16.23 -8.19
CA ARG A 67 -3.58 -16.32 -7.62
C ARG A 67 -3.61 -17.30 -6.46
N GLY A 68 -4.09 -16.85 -5.29
CA GLY A 68 -4.31 -17.75 -4.16
C GLY A 68 -3.02 -18.36 -3.59
N CYS A 69 -1.86 -17.74 -3.82
CA CYS A 69 -0.58 -18.27 -3.34
C CYS A 69 -0.44 -18.08 -1.84
N GLN A 70 0.25 -19.02 -1.18
CA GLN A 70 0.67 -18.91 0.23
C GLN A 70 2.19 -18.79 0.27
N LEU A 71 2.71 -17.68 0.77
CA LEU A 71 4.12 -17.35 0.71
C LEU A 71 4.70 -17.21 2.11
N ALA A 72 5.86 -17.80 2.37
CA ALA A 72 6.59 -17.61 3.63
C ALA A 72 8.10 -17.51 3.39
N GLY A 73 8.69 -16.33 3.60
CA GLY A 73 10.05 -16.03 3.15
C GLY A 73 10.88 -15.24 4.16
N ALA A 74 12.14 -15.61 4.35
CA ALA A 74 13.11 -14.78 5.10
C ALA A 74 13.67 -13.61 4.25
N GLY A 75 13.63 -13.75 2.92
CA GLY A 75 13.89 -12.69 1.94
C GLY A 75 12.59 -12.26 1.25
N ASN A 76 12.68 -11.61 0.08
CA ASN A 76 11.50 -11.15 -0.68
C ASN A 76 10.56 -12.32 -0.98
N LEU A 77 9.24 -12.13 -0.82
CA LEU A 77 8.30 -13.20 -1.16
C LEU A 77 8.14 -13.32 -2.67
N ILE A 78 7.98 -12.18 -3.35
CA ILE A 78 7.93 -12.08 -4.81
C ILE A 78 9.01 -11.10 -5.24
N ASP A 79 9.89 -11.56 -6.14
CA ASP A 79 10.98 -10.77 -6.69
C ASP A 79 10.80 -10.64 -8.21
N VAL A 80 10.80 -9.41 -8.72
CA VAL A 80 10.64 -9.11 -10.14
C VAL A 80 11.79 -8.20 -10.58
N PRO A 81 12.98 -8.76 -10.79
CA PRO A 81 14.20 -7.98 -10.98
C PRO A 81 14.30 -7.35 -12.38
N ASN A 82 13.62 -7.93 -13.37
CA ASN A 82 13.68 -7.48 -14.76
C ASN A 82 12.57 -6.48 -15.06
N GLY A 83 12.89 -5.46 -15.87
CA GLY A 83 11.91 -4.50 -16.36
C GLY A 83 10.88 -5.07 -17.33
N GLY A 84 9.76 -4.38 -17.45
CA GLY A 84 8.69 -4.67 -18.41
C GLY A 84 7.66 -5.70 -17.95
N ALA A 85 7.64 -6.05 -16.66
CA ALA A 85 6.71 -7.03 -16.11
C ALA A 85 5.23 -6.58 -16.22
N ASP A 86 4.37 -7.52 -16.62
CA ASP A 86 2.91 -7.41 -16.58
C ASP A 86 2.39 -8.42 -15.55
N LEU A 87 2.11 -7.94 -14.33
CA LEU A 87 1.89 -8.79 -13.18
C LEU A 87 0.58 -8.46 -12.46
N THR A 88 -0.22 -9.50 -12.24
CA THR A 88 -1.33 -9.48 -11.29
C THR A 88 -1.02 -10.42 -10.13
N VAL A 89 -1.12 -9.93 -8.89
CA VAL A 89 -1.04 -10.75 -7.67
C VAL A 89 -2.36 -10.57 -6.94
N GLU A 90 -3.12 -11.64 -6.82
CA GLU A 90 -4.44 -11.58 -6.23
C GLU A 90 -4.75 -12.72 -5.27
N HIS A 91 -5.47 -12.38 -4.20
CA HIS A 91 -5.91 -13.34 -3.17
C HIS A 91 -4.75 -14.14 -2.56
N CYS A 92 -3.54 -13.60 -2.57
CA CYS A 92 -2.36 -14.26 -2.00
C CYS A 92 -2.20 -13.92 -0.52
N THR A 93 -1.57 -14.82 0.22
CA THR A 93 -1.13 -14.61 1.61
C THR A 93 0.38 -14.64 1.70
N GLY A 94 0.96 -13.79 2.55
CA GLY A 94 2.41 -13.70 2.75
C GLY A 94 2.81 -13.53 4.21
N ILE A 95 3.85 -14.23 4.64
CA ILE A 95 4.46 -14.05 5.97
C ILE A 95 5.96 -13.88 5.81
N GLY A 96 6.49 -12.75 6.26
CA GLY A 96 7.93 -12.60 6.39
C GLY A 96 8.43 -13.41 7.59
N LEU A 97 9.39 -14.30 7.34
CA LEU A 97 10.09 -15.09 8.34
C LEU A 97 11.23 -14.26 8.96
N ARG A 98 11.74 -14.73 10.10
CA ARG A 98 12.94 -14.11 10.70
C ARG A 98 14.10 -14.20 9.70
N PRO A 99 14.89 -13.13 9.51
CA PRO A 99 16.03 -13.16 8.61
C PRO A 99 17.04 -14.28 8.97
N SER A 100 17.67 -14.89 7.97
CA SER A 100 18.70 -15.93 8.17
C SER A 100 20.08 -15.34 8.48
N ARG A 101 20.26 -14.04 8.24
CA ARG A 101 21.52 -13.30 8.38
C ARG A 101 21.34 -12.10 9.31
N ASP A 102 22.38 -11.79 10.06
CA ASP A 102 22.46 -10.57 10.87
C ASP A 102 22.48 -9.33 9.97
N GLN A 103 22.07 -8.18 10.51
CA GLN A 103 22.02 -6.90 9.78
C GLN A 103 21.22 -6.93 8.47
N THR A 104 20.30 -7.88 8.35
CA THR A 104 19.43 -8.05 7.19
C THR A 104 17.98 -7.91 7.65
N ALA A 105 17.22 -7.06 6.95
CA ALA A 105 15.79 -6.93 7.21
C ALA A 105 15.02 -8.13 6.67
N ARG A 106 13.75 -8.24 7.05
CA ARG A 106 12.82 -9.13 6.36
C ARG A 106 12.64 -8.64 4.93
N GLY A 107 12.26 -9.53 4.02
CA GLY A 107 12.00 -9.14 2.64
C GLY A 107 10.64 -8.49 2.44
N HIS A 108 10.48 -7.91 1.25
CA HIS A 108 9.23 -7.34 0.78
C HIS A 108 8.20 -8.45 0.52
N PHE A 109 6.90 -8.12 0.61
CA PHE A 109 5.85 -8.96 0.00
C PHE A 109 6.07 -9.05 -1.51
N ILE A 110 6.38 -7.92 -2.13
CA ILE A 110 6.83 -7.85 -3.51
C ILE A 110 7.83 -6.71 -3.69
N GLU A 111 8.89 -7.00 -4.42
CA GLU A 111 9.79 -5.99 -5.00
C GLU A 111 9.74 -6.13 -6.52
N ILE A 112 9.52 -5.01 -7.21
CA ILE A 112 9.40 -4.98 -8.67
C ILE A 112 10.10 -3.77 -9.28
N ASN A 113 10.93 -4.04 -10.28
CA ASN A 113 11.71 -3.05 -10.99
C ASN A 113 11.16 -2.83 -12.42
N SER A 114 10.99 -1.56 -12.78
CA SER A 114 10.50 -1.04 -14.07
C SER A 114 9.26 -1.77 -14.58
N ALA A 115 8.20 -1.87 -13.77
CA ALA A 115 6.96 -2.55 -14.14
C ALA A 115 6.27 -1.90 -15.36
N ARG A 116 5.62 -2.72 -16.20
CA ARG A 116 4.72 -2.24 -17.26
C ARG A 116 3.27 -2.19 -16.78
N SER A 117 2.85 -3.16 -15.98
CA SER A 117 1.53 -3.23 -15.36
C SER A 117 1.63 -3.97 -14.05
N LEU A 118 0.96 -3.45 -13.02
CA LEU A 118 0.96 -4.06 -11.70
C LEU A 118 -0.43 -3.95 -11.05
N ARG A 119 -1.02 -5.10 -10.74
CA ARG A 119 -2.26 -5.19 -9.96
C ARG A 119 -2.04 -6.04 -8.72
N LEU A 120 -2.06 -5.43 -7.55
CA LEU A 120 -2.00 -6.08 -6.25
C LEU A 120 -3.38 -6.01 -5.61
N LEU A 121 -4.15 -7.09 -5.71
CA LEU A 121 -5.58 -7.10 -5.39
C LEU A 121 -5.89 -8.08 -4.27
N ASN A 122 -6.56 -7.63 -3.20
CA ASN A 122 -7.11 -8.54 -2.19
C ASN A 122 -6.06 -9.47 -1.56
N ASN A 123 -4.83 -9.01 -1.34
CA ASN A 123 -3.78 -9.82 -0.70
C ASN A 123 -3.73 -9.57 0.81
N SER A 124 -3.11 -10.49 1.56
CA SER A 124 -2.82 -10.32 2.98
C SER A 124 -1.37 -10.64 3.27
N PHE A 125 -0.65 -9.77 3.99
CA PHE A 125 0.71 -10.06 4.38
C PHE A 125 1.09 -9.49 5.74
N ALA A 126 2.00 -10.18 6.43
CA ALA A 126 2.46 -9.79 7.75
C ALA A 126 3.97 -9.93 7.89
N HIS A 127 4.58 -9.06 8.71
CA HIS A 127 6.01 -9.08 8.99
C HIS A 127 6.88 -9.05 7.72
N THR A 128 6.44 -8.41 6.65
CA THR A 128 7.31 -8.09 5.50
C THR A 128 7.73 -6.63 5.59
N THR A 129 8.63 -6.20 4.70
CA THR A 129 8.91 -4.77 4.44
C THR A 129 7.98 -4.19 3.36
N GLY A 130 6.78 -4.76 3.21
CA GLY A 130 5.69 -4.26 2.35
C GLY A 130 5.91 -4.42 0.85
N ILE A 131 5.45 -3.44 0.07
CA ILE A 131 5.43 -3.42 -1.39
C ILE A 131 6.42 -2.36 -1.88
N ALA A 132 7.40 -2.76 -2.69
CA ALA A 132 8.36 -1.85 -3.30
C ALA A 132 8.20 -1.85 -4.83
N VAL A 133 7.92 -0.69 -5.41
CA VAL A 133 7.83 -0.49 -6.86
C VAL A 133 8.86 0.57 -7.25
N TYR A 134 9.87 0.12 -7.97
CA TYR A 134 10.91 1.00 -8.50
C TYR A 134 10.72 1.15 -10.01
N GLN A 135 10.64 2.39 -10.48
CA GLN A 135 10.54 2.74 -11.89
C GLN A 135 9.28 2.20 -12.59
N TRP A 136 8.95 2.80 -13.72
CA TRP A 136 7.80 2.41 -14.53
C TRP A 136 8.13 2.45 -16.01
N SER A 137 7.69 1.44 -16.75
CA SER A 137 7.84 1.35 -18.20
C SER A 137 6.52 1.27 -18.96
N GLY A 138 5.39 1.22 -18.24
CA GLY A 138 4.05 1.19 -18.84
C GLY A 138 3.61 2.58 -19.31
N ASP A 139 2.68 2.61 -20.26
CA ASP A 139 2.19 3.86 -20.87
C ASP A 139 1.08 4.58 -20.06
N GLY A 140 0.66 4.03 -18.92
CA GLY A 140 -0.40 4.59 -18.08
C GLY A 140 -1.81 4.36 -18.61
N SER A 141 -1.98 3.61 -19.71
CA SER A 141 -3.29 3.13 -20.14
C SER A 141 -3.95 2.24 -19.08
N ALA A 142 -5.26 2.01 -19.18
CA ALA A 142 -5.99 1.19 -18.21
C ALA A 142 -5.45 -0.25 -18.09
N THR A 143 -4.74 -0.76 -19.11
CA THR A 143 -4.10 -2.07 -19.09
C THR A 143 -2.66 -2.03 -18.56
N GLN A 144 -1.99 -0.87 -18.58
CA GLN A 144 -0.60 -0.65 -18.16
C GLN A 144 -0.50 0.43 -17.08
N THR A 145 -1.14 0.16 -15.94
CA THR A 145 -1.18 1.07 -14.78
C THR A 145 -0.87 0.33 -13.48
N LEU A 146 -0.82 1.07 -12.38
CA LEU A 146 -0.56 0.58 -11.03
C LEU A 146 -1.86 0.59 -10.21
N GLN A 147 -2.27 -0.58 -9.74
CA GLN A 147 -3.40 -0.73 -8.83
C GLN A 147 -2.98 -1.51 -7.59
N ILE A 148 -3.12 -0.91 -6.41
CA ILE A 148 -2.89 -1.57 -5.12
C ILE A 148 -4.18 -1.45 -4.32
N LEU A 149 -5.03 -2.48 -4.40
CA LEU A 149 -6.41 -2.41 -3.95
C LEU A 149 -6.75 -3.49 -2.92
N ARG A 150 -7.42 -3.08 -1.84
CA ARG A 150 -8.05 -4.00 -0.85
C ARG A 150 -7.09 -4.98 -0.20
N ASN A 151 -5.82 -4.63 -0.09
CA ASN A 151 -4.83 -5.45 0.59
C ASN A 151 -4.86 -5.23 2.11
N THR A 152 -4.41 -6.22 2.86
CA THR A 152 -4.22 -6.13 4.32
C THR A 152 -2.75 -6.32 4.66
N GLY A 153 -2.16 -5.36 5.35
CA GLY A 153 -0.80 -5.42 5.88
C GLY A 153 -0.81 -5.44 7.40
N ARG A 154 -0.04 -6.33 8.03
CA ARG A 154 0.10 -6.36 9.50
C ARG A 154 1.56 -6.32 9.92
N SER A 155 1.90 -5.37 10.79
CA SER A 155 3.23 -5.23 11.39
C SER A 155 4.35 -5.25 10.35
N ILE A 156 4.43 -4.20 9.54
CA ILE A 156 5.54 -3.97 8.60
C ILE A 156 6.84 -3.84 9.41
N ASP A 157 7.83 -4.65 9.07
CA ASP A 157 8.92 -4.95 9.99
C ASP A 157 10.28 -5.06 9.30
N SER A 158 11.09 -4.03 9.46
CA SER A 158 12.48 -3.96 8.98
C SER A 158 13.53 -4.29 10.04
N ARG A 159 13.13 -4.78 11.22
CA ARG A 159 14.08 -5.09 12.31
C ARG A 159 15.06 -6.18 11.88
N TYR A 160 16.30 -6.02 12.29
CA TYR A 160 17.30 -7.07 12.15
C TYR A 160 17.18 -8.08 13.28
N ARG A 161 17.58 -9.32 13.01
CA ARG A 161 17.50 -10.42 14.00
C ARG A 161 18.48 -10.27 15.18
N ASP A 162 19.49 -9.44 15.03
CA ASP A 162 20.55 -9.12 15.99
C ASP A 162 20.42 -7.70 16.59
N GLY A 163 19.31 -7.01 16.32
CA GLY A 163 19.01 -5.67 16.82
C GLY A 163 19.27 -4.56 15.79
N GLY A 164 18.58 -3.43 15.96
CA GLY A 164 18.52 -2.38 14.95
C GLY A 164 17.52 -2.70 13.83
N GLY A 165 17.64 -2.01 12.70
CA GLY A 165 16.78 -2.17 11.54
C GLY A 165 17.07 -1.10 10.49
N THR A 166 16.25 -1.08 9.44
CA THR A 166 16.34 -0.12 8.33
C THR A 166 14.97 0.52 8.05
N THR A 167 14.86 1.27 6.97
CA THR A 167 13.61 1.83 6.49
C THR A 167 12.72 0.76 5.88
N ALA A 168 11.41 0.86 6.07
CA ALA A 168 10.42 0.03 5.39
C ALA A 168 9.09 0.75 5.31
N SER A 169 8.32 0.38 4.29
CA SER A 169 6.99 0.93 4.05
C SER A 169 6.00 -0.16 3.72
N PHE A 170 4.72 0.05 4.03
CA PHE A 170 3.68 -0.82 3.47
C PHE A 170 3.64 -0.67 1.94
N ILE A 171 3.74 0.56 1.43
CA ILE A 171 3.93 0.88 0.02
C ILE A 171 5.07 1.89 -0.11
N SER A 172 6.05 1.57 -0.96
CA SER A 172 7.09 2.49 -1.40
C SER A 172 7.10 2.57 -2.92
N LEU A 173 6.81 3.74 -3.46
CA LEU A 173 7.03 4.06 -4.87
C LEU A 173 8.30 4.88 -5.01
N ASN A 174 9.13 4.55 -5.99
CA ASN A 174 10.32 5.30 -6.31
C ASN A 174 10.49 5.37 -7.84
N GLN A 175 10.54 6.58 -8.40
CA GLN A 175 10.69 6.80 -9.85
C GLN A 175 9.52 6.28 -10.71
N VAL A 176 8.32 6.18 -10.16
CA VAL A 176 7.09 5.84 -10.90
C VAL A 176 6.51 7.13 -11.47
N HIS A 177 7.02 7.56 -12.63
CA HIS A 177 6.73 8.89 -13.19
C HIS A 177 5.61 8.89 -14.23
N GLY A 178 4.77 9.92 -14.20
CA GLY A 178 3.83 10.24 -15.29
C GLY A 178 2.78 9.16 -15.55
N VAL A 179 2.44 8.33 -14.55
CA VAL A 179 1.57 7.18 -14.76
C VAL A 179 0.11 7.59 -14.57
N ALA A 180 -0.69 7.50 -15.64
CA ALA A 180 -2.13 7.70 -15.55
C ALA A 180 -2.84 6.49 -14.90
N ASN A 181 -4.04 6.75 -14.37
CA ASN A 181 -4.95 5.75 -13.79
C ASN A 181 -4.43 5.01 -12.54
N VAL A 182 -3.37 5.51 -11.90
CA VAL A 182 -2.85 4.93 -10.65
C VAL A 182 -3.89 5.01 -9.55
N GLU A 183 -4.10 3.88 -8.85
CA GLU A 183 -5.05 3.79 -7.76
C GLU A 183 -4.48 2.96 -6.60
N ILE A 184 -4.36 3.59 -5.43
CA ILE A 184 -4.00 2.95 -4.17
C ILE A 184 -5.18 3.14 -3.23
N ALA A 185 -6.02 2.12 -3.09
CA ALA A 185 -7.27 2.30 -2.39
C ALA A 185 -7.78 1.10 -1.60
N TRP A 186 -8.56 1.42 -0.56
CA TRP A 186 -9.20 0.42 0.29
C TRP A 186 -8.22 -0.54 0.98
N ASN A 187 -6.95 -0.17 1.13
CA ASN A 187 -6.00 -1.00 1.85
C ASN A 187 -6.13 -0.78 3.37
N GLN A 188 -5.88 -1.83 4.13
CA GLN A 188 -5.81 -1.77 5.59
C GLN A 188 -4.40 -2.13 6.05
N VAL A 189 -3.78 -1.25 6.84
CA VAL A 189 -2.49 -1.48 7.46
C VAL A 189 -2.65 -1.35 8.96
N VAL A 190 -2.24 -2.38 9.71
CA VAL A 190 -2.25 -2.35 11.17
C VAL A 190 -0.88 -2.76 11.68
N ASN A 191 -0.12 -1.78 12.15
CA ASN A 191 1.14 -1.99 12.83
C ASN A 191 0.89 -2.00 14.34
N GLU A 192 1.41 -3.03 15.02
CA GLU A 192 1.32 -3.15 16.46
C GLU A 192 2.55 -2.49 17.12
N PRO A 193 2.36 -1.70 18.19
CA PRO A 193 3.47 -1.17 18.98
C PRO A 193 4.45 -2.28 19.38
N ASP A 194 5.75 -2.02 19.24
CA ASP A 194 6.84 -2.96 19.55
C ASP A 194 6.82 -4.28 18.75
N ASN A 195 5.94 -4.43 17.77
CA ASN A 195 5.91 -5.59 16.87
C ASN A 195 6.19 -5.23 15.40
N SER A 196 6.40 -3.94 15.12
CA SER A 196 6.74 -3.38 13.81
C SER A 196 7.95 -2.45 13.90
N LEU A 197 8.61 -2.24 12.78
CA LEU A 197 9.50 -1.10 12.54
C LEU A 197 9.21 -0.62 11.12
N VAL A 198 8.10 0.10 10.99
CA VAL A 198 7.74 0.81 9.77
C VAL A 198 8.34 2.21 9.87
N GLU A 199 8.84 2.74 8.77
CA GLU A 199 9.08 4.18 8.66
C GLU A 199 7.78 4.81 8.16
N ASP A 200 7.65 5.07 6.87
CA ASP A 200 6.42 5.56 6.26
C ASP A 200 5.51 4.42 5.87
N ASN A 201 4.21 4.49 6.18
CA ASN A 201 3.29 3.46 5.68
C ASN A 201 3.10 3.56 4.15
N ILE A 202 2.88 4.78 3.64
CA ILE A 202 2.79 5.04 2.20
C ILE A 202 3.80 6.12 1.83
N ASN A 203 4.85 5.74 1.11
CA ASN A 203 5.87 6.68 0.62
C ASN A 203 5.77 6.82 -0.90
N ILE A 204 5.58 8.05 -1.36
CA ILE A 204 5.60 8.43 -2.77
C ILE A 204 6.86 9.24 -3.03
N TYR A 205 7.97 8.53 -3.27
CA TYR A 205 9.27 9.13 -3.53
C TYR A 205 9.48 9.30 -5.03
N ASN A 206 9.85 10.51 -5.49
CA ASN A 206 10.08 10.82 -6.89
C ASN A 206 9.06 10.14 -7.83
N SER A 207 7.77 10.23 -7.54
CA SER A 207 6.74 9.47 -8.28
C SER A 207 5.55 10.37 -8.58
N SER A 208 5.00 10.27 -9.78
CA SER A 208 3.96 11.18 -10.24
C SER A 208 2.86 10.52 -11.08
N GLY A 209 1.65 11.05 -10.93
CA GLY A 209 0.57 10.85 -11.88
C GLY A 209 0.73 11.77 -13.08
N THR A 210 -0.38 12.07 -13.75
CA THR A 210 -0.43 13.11 -14.80
C THR A 210 -1.36 14.24 -14.37
N ALA A 211 -1.26 15.41 -14.99
CA ALA A 211 -2.18 16.52 -14.70
C ALA A 211 -3.66 16.17 -14.94
N GLN A 212 -3.94 15.32 -15.95
CA GLN A 212 -5.28 14.87 -16.29
C GLN A 212 -5.72 13.62 -15.52
N SER A 213 -4.78 12.88 -14.93
CA SER A 213 -5.01 11.68 -14.14
C SER A 213 -4.01 11.64 -12.98
N PRO A 214 -4.25 12.42 -11.91
CA PRO A 214 -3.45 12.35 -10.70
C PRO A 214 -3.49 10.95 -10.09
N MET A 215 -2.42 10.55 -9.38
CA MET A 215 -2.46 9.32 -8.58
C MET A 215 -3.56 9.45 -7.53
N ARG A 216 -4.51 8.52 -7.53
CA ARG A 216 -5.59 8.49 -6.54
C ARG A 216 -5.18 7.60 -5.37
N ILE A 217 -5.01 8.19 -4.20
CA ILE A 217 -4.68 7.47 -2.97
C ILE A 217 -5.83 7.67 -1.99
N HIS A 218 -6.76 6.72 -1.90
CA HIS A 218 -8.00 6.97 -1.18
C HIS A 218 -8.59 5.80 -0.43
N ASP A 219 -9.41 6.14 0.56
CA ASP A 219 -10.11 5.13 1.38
C ASP A 219 -9.15 4.10 1.99
N ASN A 220 -7.89 4.44 2.26
CA ASN A 220 -7.00 3.55 2.99
C ASN A 220 -7.16 3.78 4.49
N TYR A 221 -6.97 2.71 5.26
CA TYR A 221 -6.87 2.79 6.71
C TYR A 221 -5.50 2.34 7.15
N VAL A 222 -4.82 3.20 7.90
CA VAL A 222 -3.51 2.92 8.48
C VAL A 222 -3.62 3.16 9.98
N GLN A 223 -3.32 2.14 10.77
CA GLN A 223 -3.13 2.27 12.20
C GLN A 223 -1.68 1.94 12.55
N GLY A 224 -0.99 2.89 13.18
CA GLY A 224 0.37 2.73 13.63
C GLY A 224 1.42 3.14 12.60
N ALA A 225 2.17 4.17 12.97
CA ALA A 225 3.49 4.49 12.46
C ALA A 225 4.36 4.70 13.70
N TYR A 226 5.04 3.65 14.16
CA TYR A 226 5.72 3.65 15.47
C TYR A 226 7.23 3.51 15.28
N PRO A 227 8.03 4.23 16.09
CA PRO A 227 9.43 3.84 16.26
C PRO A 227 9.51 2.47 16.96
N TYR A 228 10.71 1.91 17.01
CA TYR A 228 11.01 0.75 17.84
C TYR A 228 12.10 1.10 18.89
N PRO A 229 11.81 0.99 20.20
CA PRO A 229 10.50 0.73 20.79
C PRO A 229 9.50 1.86 20.52
N ALA A 230 8.20 1.61 20.63
CA ALA A 230 7.12 2.56 20.31
C ALA A 230 7.13 3.83 21.20
N THR A 231 7.82 3.75 22.34
CA THR A 231 8.03 4.87 23.26
C THR A 231 9.31 5.67 22.98
N ALA A 232 10.07 5.34 21.93
CA ALA A 232 11.27 6.10 21.58
C ALA A 232 10.92 7.59 21.34
N PRO A 233 11.81 8.53 21.72
CA PRO A 233 11.52 9.96 21.67
C PRO A 233 11.66 10.56 20.26
N LYS A 234 12.16 9.80 19.29
CA LYS A 234 12.42 10.26 17.92
C LYS A 234 11.91 9.24 16.92
N PHE A 235 11.32 9.73 15.85
CA PHE A 235 10.82 8.94 14.74
C PHE A 235 10.66 9.82 13.51
N SER A 236 11.02 9.33 12.33
CA SER A 236 10.86 10.02 11.04
C SER A 236 9.61 9.57 10.29
N GLY A 237 9.13 8.35 10.54
CA GLY A 237 8.10 7.72 9.73
C GLY A 237 6.71 8.35 9.84
N THR A 238 5.90 8.21 8.79
CA THR A 238 4.58 8.83 8.68
C THR A 238 3.47 7.83 8.29
N GLY A 239 2.22 8.29 8.30
CA GLY A 239 1.13 7.57 7.64
C GLY A 239 1.26 7.63 6.11
N LEU A 240 1.37 8.83 5.55
CA LEU A 240 1.64 9.04 4.13
C LEU A 240 2.60 10.21 3.95
N ILE A 241 3.58 10.06 3.06
CA ILE A 241 4.45 11.17 2.67
C ILE A 241 4.62 11.26 1.16
N THR A 242 4.61 12.49 0.65
CA THR A 242 5.16 12.79 -0.68
C THR A 242 6.55 13.39 -0.51
N ASP A 243 7.54 12.73 -1.11
CA ASP A 243 8.95 12.98 -0.86
C ASP A 243 9.74 12.89 -2.17
N GLY A 244 11.03 13.22 -2.17
CA GLY A 244 11.86 13.13 -3.37
C GLY A 244 12.71 14.35 -3.64
N ASP A 245 13.87 14.12 -4.24
CA ASP A 245 14.96 15.07 -4.46
C ASP A 245 15.07 15.58 -5.91
N GLN A 246 14.15 15.20 -6.80
CA GLN A 246 14.20 15.59 -8.21
C GLN A 246 13.83 17.05 -8.47
N ALA A 247 14.62 17.73 -9.31
CA ALA A 247 14.49 19.16 -9.56
C ALA A 247 13.55 19.54 -10.71
N SER A 248 13.09 18.59 -11.53
CA SER A 248 12.26 18.86 -12.72
C SER A 248 10.80 18.48 -12.50
N VAL A 249 9.86 19.20 -13.10
CA VAL A 249 8.41 18.89 -13.02
C VAL A 249 8.09 17.49 -13.61
N LEU A 250 8.94 16.96 -14.49
CA LEU A 250 8.74 15.65 -15.10
C LEU A 250 9.15 14.49 -14.19
N THR A 251 10.10 14.72 -13.29
CA THR A 251 10.71 13.69 -12.44
C THR A 251 10.48 13.90 -10.95
N ALA A 252 10.04 15.08 -10.53
CA ALA A 252 9.60 15.34 -9.17
C ALA A 252 8.31 14.59 -8.85
N THR A 253 8.13 14.33 -7.55
CA THR A 253 6.86 13.83 -7.04
C THR A 253 5.74 14.81 -7.38
N GLY A 254 4.60 14.33 -7.85
CA GLY A 254 3.51 15.24 -8.12
C GLY A 254 2.31 14.67 -8.84
N TYR A 255 1.29 15.52 -9.00
CA TYR A 255 -0.03 15.11 -9.49
C TYR A 255 -0.58 13.95 -8.65
N ILE A 256 -0.80 14.23 -7.37
CA ILE A 256 -1.31 13.28 -6.38
C ILE A 256 -2.58 13.86 -5.78
N ASP A 257 -3.62 13.06 -5.70
CA ASP A 257 -4.86 13.37 -4.98
C ASP A 257 -5.09 12.28 -3.93
N ALA A 258 -4.82 12.61 -2.67
CA ALA A 258 -5.01 11.71 -1.54
C ALA A 258 -6.23 12.13 -0.71
N TYR A 259 -7.25 11.28 -0.68
CA TYR A 259 -8.53 11.64 -0.06
C TYR A 259 -9.24 10.51 0.68
N GLN A 260 -10.07 10.86 1.65
CA GLN A 260 -10.86 9.88 2.42
C GLN A 260 -10.03 8.79 3.11
N ASN A 261 -8.73 8.99 3.31
CA ASN A 261 -7.89 8.07 4.06
C ASN A 261 -8.07 8.30 5.57
N GLN A 262 -7.78 7.27 6.36
CA GLN A 262 -7.82 7.31 7.82
C GLN A 262 -6.45 6.89 8.37
N PHE A 263 -5.76 7.82 9.02
CA PHE A 263 -4.47 7.58 9.66
C PHE A 263 -4.64 7.69 11.17
N VAL A 264 -4.42 6.60 11.89
CA VAL A 264 -4.76 6.45 13.30
C VAL A 264 -3.53 6.04 14.10
N SER A 265 -3.35 6.64 15.28
CA SER A 265 -2.26 6.31 16.21
C SER A 265 -0.87 6.36 15.54
N THR A 266 -0.62 7.42 14.77
CA THR A 266 0.67 7.67 14.13
C THR A 266 1.57 8.48 15.06
N CYS A 267 2.84 8.09 15.21
CA CYS A 267 3.86 9.00 15.69
C CYS A 267 4.20 10.03 14.60
N ASN A 268 5.30 10.77 14.75
CA ASN A 268 5.74 11.88 13.90
C ASN A 268 4.56 12.60 13.21
N SER A 269 4.29 12.34 11.92
CA SER A 269 3.13 12.91 11.25
C SER A 269 2.18 11.86 10.68
N ALA A 270 0.89 12.21 10.60
CA ALA A 270 -0.08 11.37 9.90
C ALA A 270 0.07 11.49 8.37
N MET A 271 0.16 12.71 7.83
CA MET A 271 0.41 12.94 6.40
C MET A 271 1.36 14.12 6.17
N ASN A 272 2.36 14.00 5.31
CA ASN A 272 3.29 15.09 5.00
C ASN A 272 3.46 15.32 3.49
N ILE A 273 3.70 16.58 3.13
CA ILE A 273 4.23 16.98 1.82
C ILE A 273 5.62 17.57 2.07
N ALA A 274 6.66 16.76 1.85
CA ALA A 274 8.06 17.14 2.06
C ALA A 274 8.76 17.54 0.74
N GLY A 275 8.27 17.07 -0.39
CA GLY A 275 8.76 17.39 -1.73
C GLY A 275 7.66 17.29 -2.79
N GLY A 276 7.98 17.78 -3.99
CA GLY A 276 7.11 17.66 -5.17
C GLY A 276 6.15 18.81 -5.43
N HIS A 277 5.18 18.62 -6.32
CA HIS A 277 4.23 19.64 -6.75
C HIS A 277 2.85 19.10 -7.08
N HIS A 278 1.81 19.94 -7.06
CA HIS A 278 0.43 19.52 -7.42
C HIS A 278 -0.03 18.31 -6.59
N VAL A 279 0.15 18.40 -5.27
CA VAL A 279 -0.29 17.39 -4.31
C VAL A 279 -1.49 17.94 -3.57
N ARG A 280 -2.59 17.18 -3.56
CA ARG A 280 -3.79 17.52 -2.81
C ARG A 280 -4.07 16.49 -1.73
N PHE A 281 -4.18 16.94 -0.48
CA PHE A 281 -4.66 16.13 0.65
C PHE A 281 -6.03 16.64 1.09
N ASN A 282 -7.10 15.90 0.81
CA ASN A 282 -8.46 16.35 1.12
C ASN A 282 -9.37 15.30 1.75
N ASN A 283 -10.26 15.72 2.65
CA ASN A 283 -11.23 14.82 3.29
C ASN A 283 -10.63 13.59 3.99
N ASN A 284 -9.36 13.66 4.40
CA ASN A 284 -8.71 12.62 5.20
C ASN A 284 -9.02 12.81 6.69
N ARG A 285 -8.89 11.74 7.47
CA ARG A 285 -9.04 11.76 8.93
C ARG A 285 -7.73 11.33 9.58
N MET A 286 -7.22 12.14 10.50
CA MET A 286 -5.95 11.90 11.18
C MET A 286 -6.16 12.02 12.68
N VAL A 287 -6.06 10.91 13.40
CA VAL A 287 -6.46 10.85 14.81
C VAL A 287 -5.45 10.04 15.62
N THR A 288 -4.80 10.69 16.58
CA THR A 288 -3.85 10.08 17.50
C THR A 288 -4.09 10.63 18.90
N SER A 289 -4.38 9.73 19.83
CA SER A 289 -4.56 9.95 21.27
C SER A 289 -3.26 10.26 22.00
N GLY A 290 -2.11 9.95 21.38
CA GLY A 290 -0.80 10.10 22.00
C GLY A 290 -0.53 9.04 23.08
N LEU A 291 -1.32 7.97 23.09
CA LEU A 291 -1.25 6.87 24.05
C LEU A 291 -1.13 5.52 23.34
N LEU A 292 -0.38 4.61 23.94
CA LEU A 292 -0.41 3.18 23.65
C LEU A 292 -1.66 2.54 24.27
N PRO A 293 -2.06 1.33 23.83
CA PRO A 293 -3.22 0.63 24.39
C PRO A 293 -3.16 0.40 25.91
N ASN A 294 -1.95 0.36 26.49
CA ASN A 294 -1.72 0.21 27.93
C ASN A 294 -1.71 1.55 28.69
N GLY A 295 -1.98 2.68 28.02
CA GLY A 295 -2.00 4.03 28.60
C GLY A 295 -0.63 4.73 28.69
N GLN A 296 0.46 4.09 28.28
CA GLN A 296 1.75 4.77 28.18
C GLN A 296 1.72 5.84 27.07
N LYS A 297 2.49 6.92 27.24
CA LYS A 297 2.57 7.97 26.22
C LYS A 297 3.40 7.54 25.02
N LEU A 298 2.91 7.87 23.84
CA LEU A 298 3.72 7.96 22.63
C LEU A 298 4.56 9.24 22.72
N ASN A 299 5.88 9.10 22.65
CA ASN A 299 6.81 10.22 22.88
C ASN A 299 7.23 10.93 21.59
N ALA A 300 7.07 10.29 20.43
CA ALA A 300 7.50 10.80 19.15
C ALA A 300 6.36 11.41 18.31
N THR A 301 5.20 11.71 18.90
CA THR A 301 4.11 12.36 18.14
C THR A 301 4.50 13.80 17.75
N TYR A 302 4.19 14.18 16.51
CA TYR A 302 4.50 15.50 15.98
C TYR A 302 3.27 16.22 15.44
N CYS A 303 2.68 15.88 14.29
CA CYS A 303 1.47 16.57 13.84
C CYS A 303 0.51 15.74 12.98
N GLY A 304 -0.65 16.30 12.63
CA GLY A 304 -1.54 15.69 11.63
C GLY A 304 -0.98 15.85 10.24
N ILE A 305 -0.87 17.09 9.80
CA ILE A 305 -0.32 17.43 8.49
C ILE A 305 0.83 18.42 8.60
N ALA A 306 1.88 18.25 7.80
CA ALA A 306 2.84 19.31 7.51
C ALA A 306 3.13 19.42 6.01
N VAL A 307 3.34 20.66 5.55
CA VAL A 307 3.78 20.98 4.18
C VAL A 307 5.05 21.79 4.30
N PHE A 308 6.16 21.28 3.77
CA PHE A 308 7.47 21.92 3.87
C PHE A 308 8.37 21.50 2.70
N ASN A 309 9.16 22.43 2.18
CA ASN A 309 10.08 22.15 1.08
C ASN A 309 11.40 21.58 1.61
N PHE A 310 11.40 20.31 2.02
CA PHE A 310 12.55 19.66 2.66
C PHE A 310 13.81 19.72 1.77
N TYR A 311 13.62 19.52 0.47
CA TYR A 311 14.70 19.46 -0.53
C TYR A 311 15.07 20.80 -1.17
N GLN A 312 14.42 21.89 -0.76
CA GLN A 312 14.66 23.23 -1.31
C GLN A 312 14.49 23.29 -2.84
N GLN A 313 13.52 22.53 -3.35
CA GLN A 313 13.25 22.42 -4.78
C GLN A 313 12.54 23.67 -5.31
N ALA A 314 12.97 24.16 -6.46
CA ALA A 314 12.28 25.24 -7.17
C ALA A 314 10.89 24.81 -7.68
N VAL A 315 10.69 23.50 -7.92
CA VAL A 315 9.40 22.97 -8.38
C VAL A 315 8.38 22.82 -7.26
N PHE A 316 8.78 22.98 -5.99
CA PHE A 316 7.89 22.79 -4.84
C PHE A 316 6.74 23.79 -4.85
N GLY A 317 5.50 23.32 -4.99
CA GLY A 317 4.35 24.21 -5.05
C GLY A 317 3.06 23.61 -5.62
N SER A 318 2.04 24.45 -5.74
CA SER A 318 0.69 24.07 -6.17
C SER A 318 0.03 22.99 -5.30
N HIS A 319 0.35 22.98 -4.00
CA HIS A 319 -0.26 22.07 -3.05
C HIS A 319 -1.61 22.59 -2.57
N GLN A 320 -2.51 21.67 -2.25
CA GLN A 320 -3.80 22.00 -1.65
C GLN A 320 -4.09 21.05 -0.49
N VAL A 321 -4.43 21.60 0.68
CA VAL A 321 -4.81 20.82 1.86
C VAL A 321 -6.14 21.35 2.39
N ASP A 322 -7.22 20.57 2.27
CA ASP A 322 -8.58 21.04 2.54
C ASP A 322 -9.55 19.96 3.03
N GLY A 323 -10.57 20.34 3.80
CA GLY A 323 -11.68 19.44 4.15
C GLY A 323 -11.31 18.24 5.04
N ASN A 324 -10.11 18.23 5.62
CA ASN A 324 -9.62 17.14 6.48
C ASN A 324 -10.25 17.22 7.88
N VAL A 325 -10.14 16.14 8.66
CA VAL A 325 -10.54 16.07 10.07
C VAL A 325 -9.35 15.64 10.93
N MET A 326 -8.99 16.42 11.95
CA MET A 326 -7.76 16.21 12.71
C MET A 326 -7.95 16.13 14.22
N GLY A 327 -7.14 15.27 14.81
CA GLY A 327 -7.25 14.72 16.15
C GLY A 327 -5.89 14.37 16.74
N MET A 328 -4.86 15.21 16.67
CA MET A 328 -3.47 14.79 16.90
C MET A 328 -2.87 15.29 18.21
N VAL A 329 -2.67 14.37 19.15
CA VAL A 329 -2.04 14.66 20.44
C VAL A 329 -0.52 14.77 20.31
N LYS A 330 0.00 15.90 20.81
CA LYS A 330 1.42 16.14 21.03
C LYS A 330 1.53 16.82 22.40
N TRP A 331 2.02 16.06 23.38
CA TRP A 331 2.15 16.53 24.76
C TRP A 331 2.98 17.81 24.83
N GLY A 332 2.43 18.85 25.49
CA GLY A 332 3.04 20.16 25.65
C GLY A 332 2.86 21.12 24.46
N ALA A 333 2.27 20.68 23.35
CA ALA A 333 1.92 21.56 22.23
C ALA A 333 0.52 22.18 22.41
N ASN A 334 0.24 23.25 21.68
CA ASN A 334 -0.99 24.04 21.84
C ASN A 334 -1.59 24.48 20.49
N ASN A 335 -1.70 23.55 19.54
CA ASN A 335 -2.21 23.84 18.19
C ASN A 335 -3.24 22.78 17.72
N PRO A 336 -4.55 23.06 17.73
CA PRO A 336 -5.21 24.30 18.15
C PRO A 336 -5.58 24.34 19.64
N PHE A 337 -5.48 23.20 20.35
CA PHE A 337 -5.86 23.04 21.76
C PHE A 337 -4.67 22.56 22.60
N PRO A 338 -4.75 22.62 23.94
CA PRO A 338 -3.72 22.04 24.81
C PRO A 338 -3.46 20.56 24.51
N ASP A 339 -2.18 20.17 24.55
CA ASP A 339 -1.66 18.85 24.19
C ASP A 339 -1.99 18.40 22.76
N ARG A 340 -2.18 19.34 21.83
CA ARG A 340 -2.46 19.06 20.42
C ARG A 340 -1.48 19.72 19.48
N ASN A 341 -1.25 19.08 18.34
CA ASN A 341 -0.56 19.69 17.21
C ASN A 341 -1.15 19.14 15.89
N ASP A 342 -2.29 19.65 15.47
CA ASP A 342 -2.96 19.15 14.28
C ASP A 342 -2.25 19.57 12.98
N ASN A 343 -1.70 20.78 12.96
CA ASN A 343 -1.00 21.35 11.81
C ASN A 343 0.47 21.63 12.17
N GLY A 344 1.41 21.10 11.40
CA GLY A 344 2.81 21.49 11.48
C GLY A 344 3.02 22.88 10.89
N ASP A 345 3.59 23.80 11.66
CA ASP A 345 3.88 25.16 11.21
C ASP A 345 5.23 25.22 10.50
N TYR A 346 5.18 25.30 9.18
CA TYR A 346 6.34 25.52 8.31
C TYR A 346 6.10 26.69 7.35
N GLY A 347 5.25 27.65 7.74
CA GLY A 347 4.92 28.81 6.91
C GLY A 347 4.03 28.51 5.69
N PHE A 348 3.50 27.28 5.57
CA PHE A 348 2.52 26.91 4.56
C PHE A 348 1.10 26.93 5.15
N GLN A 349 0.21 27.65 4.47
CA GLN A 349 -1.18 27.74 4.91
C GLN A 349 -1.93 26.44 4.56
N ILE A 350 -2.33 25.70 5.58
CA ILE A 350 -3.32 24.63 5.49
C ILE A 350 -4.71 25.31 5.47
N HIS A 351 -5.52 25.08 4.42
CA HIS A 351 -6.72 25.87 4.17
C HIS A 351 -7.86 25.62 5.18
N THR A 352 -8.77 26.61 5.24
CA THR A 352 -9.75 26.91 6.30
C THR A 352 -10.87 25.90 6.54
N ASN A 353 -11.02 24.88 5.69
CA ASN A 353 -12.13 23.92 5.79
C ASN A 353 -11.75 22.66 6.58
N THR A 354 -10.58 22.66 7.22
CA THR A 354 -10.14 21.55 8.07
C THR A 354 -10.85 21.60 9.42
N GLN A 355 -11.48 20.49 9.81
CA GLN A 355 -12.19 20.36 11.07
C GLN A 355 -11.28 19.79 12.16
N HIS A 356 -11.16 20.50 13.27
CA HIS A 356 -10.45 20.01 14.45
C HIS A 356 -11.42 19.29 15.40
N LEU A 357 -11.12 18.04 15.74
CA LEU A 357 -11.89 17.27 16.72
C LEU A 357 -11.76 17.89 18.12
N PRO A 358 -12.84 17.86 18.92
CA PRO A 358 -12.82 18.41 20.28
C PRO A 358 -11.78 17.71 21.15
N ASN A 359 -11.27 18.44 22.15
CA ASN A 359 -10.35 17.90 23.15
C ASN A 359 -11.14 17.29 24.33
N PRO A 360 -10.65 16.22 25.00
CA PRO A 360 -9.45 15.46 24.69
C PRO A 360 -9.64 14.43 23.55
N ILE A 361 -8.56 14.10 22.86
CA ILE A 361 -8.49 12.89 22.01
C ILE A 361 -8.07 11.72 22.88
N THR A 362 -8.77 10.60 22.74
CA THR A 362 -8.58 9.41 23.59
C THR A 362 -8.42 8.16 22.73
N LEU A 363 -8.04 7.04 23.34
CA LEU A 363 -8.08 5.73 22.69
C LEU A 363 -9.48 5.39 22.15
N GLN A 364 -10.55 5.87 22.79
CA GLN A 364 -11.92 5.72 22.29
C GLN A 364 -12.14 6.52 21.00
N THR A 365 -11.51 7.69 20.87
CA THR A 365 -11.55 8.48 19.63
C THR A 365 -10.87 7.73 18.48
N GLU A 366 -9.72 7.10 18.72
CA GLU A 366 -9.05 6.23 17.74
C GLU A 366 -9.93 5.02 17.37
N GLN A 367 -10.52 4.35 18.36
CA GLN A 367 -11.42 3.22 18.13
C GLN A 367 -12.67 3.61 17.30
N ALA A 368 -13.18 4.82 17.46
CA ALA A 368 -14.28 5.32 16.65
C ALA A 368 -13.89 5.46 15.17
N GLU A 369 -12.63 5.77 14.86
CA GLU A 369 -12.13 5.79 13.48
C GLU A 369 -12.12 4.39 12.87
N TRP A 370 -11.70 3.37 13.63
CA TRP A 370 -11.83 1.97 13.18
C TRP A 370 -13.28 1.62 12.85
N THR A 371 -14.22 1.94 13.74
CA THR A 371 -15.65 1.67 13.50
C THR A 371 -16.16 2.39 12.27
N ARG A 372 -15.80 3.68 12.07
CA ARG A 372 -16.14 4.44 10.85
C ARG A 372 -15.59 3.76 9.61
N TRP A 373 -14.36 3.28 9.66
CA TRP A 373 -13.73 2.62 8.53
C TRP A 373 -14.47 1.32 8.16
N VAL A 374 -14.74 0.47 9.14
CA VAL A 374 -15.49 -0.77 8.95
C VAL A 374 -16.89 -0.49 8.39
N SER A 375 -17.59 0.54 8.88
CA SER A 375 -18.87 0.95 8.30
C SER A 375 -18.72 1.42 6.86
N LYS A 376 -17.65 2.16 6.51
CA LYS A 376 -17.38 2.60 5.14
C LYS A 376 -17.14 1.41 4.21
N LEU A 377 -16.40 0.39 4.65
CA LEU A 377 -16.24 -0.87 3.90
C LEU A 377 -17.59 -1.54 3.62
N GLN A 378 -18.42 -1.70 4.66
CA GLN A 378 -19.74 -2.32 4.55
C GLN A 378 -20.67 -1.55 3.61
N GLN A 379 -20.73 -0.22 3.74
CA GLN A 379 -21.58 0.65 2.91
C GLN A 379 -21.19 0.60 1.43
N ASN A 380 -19.92 0.33 1.12
CA ASN A 380 -19.41 0.28 -0.25
C ASN A 380 -19.25 -1.17 -0.77
N GLY A 381 -19.68 -2.18 -0.01
CA GLY A 381 -19.55 -3.59 -0.40
C GLY A 381 -18.09 -4.05 -0.61
N VAL A 382 -17.16 -3.45 0.12
CA VAL A 382 -15.72 -3.73 -0.04
C VAL A 382 -15.28 -4.85 0.89
N HIS A 383 -14.68 -5.88 0.30
CA HIS A 383 -14.05 -7.00 1.01
C HIS A 383 -12.53 -6.87 0.96
N LEU A 384 -11.88 -7.05 2.12
CA LEU A 384 -10.42 -6.92 2.26
C LEU A 384 -9.73 -8.27 2.26
N GLY A 385 -8.51 -8.29 1.71
CA GLY A 385 -7.66 -9.47 1.72
C GLY A 385 -8.27 -10.66 0.97
N PRO A 386 -7.67 -11.85 1.10
CA PRO A 386 -8.10 -13.01 0.34
C PRO A 386 -9.46 -13.50 0.84
N GLY A 387 -10.52 -13.17 0.10
CA GLY A 387 -11.88 -13.71 0.28
C GLY A 387 -12.08 -15.13 -0.24
N PHE A 388 -11.02 -15.96 -0.31
CA PHE A 388 -11.06 -17.33 -0.85
C PHE A 388 -10.72 -18.36 0.24
N GLN A 389 -11.70 -19.19 0.60
CA GLN A 389 -11.45 -20.47 1.25
C GLN A 389 -10.81 -21.41 0.21
N PRO A 390 -9.63 -22.00 0.45
CA PRO A 390 -9.10 -23.00 -0.47
C PRO A 390 -10.13 -24.12 -0.64
N ALA A 391 -10.37 -24.55 -1.88
CA ALA A 391 -11.09 -25.80 -2.12
C ALA A 391 -10.39 -26.89 -1.30
N ALA A 392 -11.15 -27.55 -0.42
CA ALA A 392 -10.65 -28.65 0.39
C ALA A 392 -9.88 -29.61 -0.52
N VAL A 393 -8.62 -29.88 -0.18
CA VAL A 393 -7.86 -30.95 -0.81
C VAL A 393 -8.69 -32.20 -0.63
N ALA A 394 -9.24 -32.71 -1.74
CA ALA A 394 -9.91 -33.99 -1.74
C ALA A 394 -8.89 -35.01 -1.27
N GLN A 395 -9.04 -35.46 -0.03
CA GLN A 395 -8.36 -36.66 0.45
C GLN A 395 -8.88 -37.79 -0.43
N ARG A 396 -8.03 -38.22 -1.36
CA ARG A 396 -8.21 -39.48 -2.08
C ARG A 396 -7.83 -40.63 -1.13
N PRO A 397 -8.52 -41.77 -1.28
CA PRO A 397 -8.92 -42.68 -0.19
C PRO A 397 -7.80 -43.26 0.65
#